data_AF-A0A928N9A3-F1
#
_entry.id   AF-A0A928N9A3-F1
#
_cell.length_a   1.000
_cell.length_b   1.000
_cell.length_c   1.000
_cell.angle_alpha   90.00
_cell.angle_beta   90.00
_cell.angle_gamma   90.00
#
_symmetry.space_group_name_H-M   'P 1'
#
loop_
_entity.id
_entity.type
_entity.pdbx_description
1 polymer ?
#
loop_
_entity_poly.entity_id
_entity_poly.type
_entity_poly.pdbx_seq_one_letter_code
_entity_poly.pdbx_strand_id
1 'polypeptide(L)' 'MNIYWKSLLWNLALPLLTGGLAALITQGSMEQFAQLNQPPLSPPGWLFPVVWTILYTLMGISSYLIQQSDSPDKNTALR' A
#
# COMPACT_ATOMS: atom_id res chain seq x y z
N MET A 1 -19.10 18.02 1.09
CA MET A 1 -18.31 16.78 1.19
C MET A 1 -17.73 16.72 2.60
N ASN A 2 -18.42 16.08 3.54
CA ASN A 2 -17.93 15.98 4.92
C ASN A 2 -16.89 14.87 4.98
N ILE A 3 -15.62 15.24 5.20
CA ILE A 3 -14.51 14.30 5.22
C ILE A 3 -14.50 13.58 6.57
N TYR A 4 -14.90 12.31 6.59
CA TYR A 4 -14.81 11.45 7.77
C TYR A 4 -13.36 10.98 7.98
N TRP A 5 -12.53 11.88 8.52
CA TRP A 5 -11.10 11.68 8.80
C TRP A 5 -10.77 10.40 9.57
N LYS A 6 -11.66 9.97 10.49
CA LYS A 6 -11.47 8.73 11.25
C LYS A 6 -11.52 7.48 10.35
N SER A 7 -12.41 7.45 9.35
CA SER A 7 -12.51 6.32 8.41
C SER A 7 -11.35 6.33 7.41
N LEU A 8 -10.95 7.51 6.92
CA LEU A 8 -9.79 7.65 6.04
C LEU A 8 -8.50 7.16 6.73
N LEU A 9 -8.27 7.56 7.98
CA LEU A 9 -7.10 7.13 8.75
C LEU A 9 -7.09 5.61 8.96
N TRP A 10 -8.24 4.98 9.17
CA TRP A 10 -8.32 3.53 9.30
C TRP A 10 -8.04 2.77 8.00
N ASN A 11 -8.59 3.25 6.88
CA ASN A 11 -8.34 2.66 5.58
C ASN A 11 -6.90 2.86 5.10
N LEU A 12 -6.19 3.90 5.57
CA LEU A 12 -4.78 4.12 5.25
C LEU A 12 -3.85 3.33 6.18
N ALA A 13 -4.17 3.28 7.47
CA ALA A 13 -3.34 2.63 8.48
C ALA A 13 -3.25 1.12 8.27
N LEU A 14 -4.34 0.45 7.87
CA LEU A 14 -4.33 -0.99 7.61
C LEU A 14 -3.31 -1.39 6.53
N PRO A 15 -3.39 -0.89 5.28
CA PRO A 15 -2.44 -1.26 4.23
C PRO A 15 -1.01 -0.77 4.51
N LEU A 16 -0.84 0.37 5.20
CA LEU A 16 0.49 0.84 5.61
C LEU A 16 1.12 -0.05 6.70
N LEU A 17 0.33 -0.52 7.67
CA LEU A 17 0.81 -1.47 8.68
C LEU A 17 1.13 -2.83 8.05
N THR A 18 0.28 -3.33 7.15
CA THR A 18 0.55 -4.56 6.41
C THR A 18 1.83 -4.43 5.57
N GLY A 19 2.00 -3.29 4.89
CA GLY A 19 3.20 -2.97 4.14
C GLY A 19 4.46 -2.88 4.99
N GLY A 20 4.37 -2.23 6.15
CA GLY A 20 5.48 -2.14 7.12
C GLY A 20 5.88 -3.50 7.67
N LEU A 21 4.91 -4.34 8.03
CA LEU A 21 5.18 -5.71 8.49
C LEU A 21 5.80 -6.57 7.38
N ALA A 22 5.29 -6.48 6.15
CA ALA A 22 5.87 -7.16 5.00
C ALA A 22 7.31 -6.71 4.74
N ALA A 23 7.60 -5.42 4.86
CA ALA A 23 8.95 -4.87 4.70
C ALA A 23 9.92 -5.39 5.78
N LEU A 24 9.48 -5.47 7.04
CA LEU A 24 10.30 -6.01 8.13
C LEU A 24 10.63 -7.49 7.94
N ILE A 25 9.66 -8.29 7.47
CA ILE A 25 9.88 -9.72 7.20
C ILE A 25 10.78 -9.92 5.97
N THR A 26 10.63 -9.08 4.94
CA THR A 26 11.32 -9.23 3.64
C THR A 26 12.69 -8.53 3.60
N GLN A 27 13.12 -7.88 4.69
CA GLN A 27 14.38 -7.14 4.75
C GLN A 27 15.59 -8.01 4.39
N GLY A 28 15.65 -9.26 4.87
CA GLY A 28 16.73 -10.19 4.53
C GLY A 28 16.75 -10.61 3.06
N SER A 29 15.60 -10.64 2.40
CA SER A 29 15.50 -10.95 0.97
C SER A 29 15.97 -9.79 0.08
N MET A 30 15.82 -8.54 0.54
CA MET A 30 16.38 -7.38 -0.15
C MET A 30 17.91 -7.36 -0.12
N GLU A 31 18.52 -7.75 1.00
CA GLU A 31 19.98 -7.85 1.10
C GLU A 31 20.53 -8.96 0.19
N GLN A 32 19.84 -10.11 0.11
CA GLN A 32 20.18 -11.15 -0.84
C GLN A 32 20.02 -10.68 -2.29
N PHE A 33 18.95 -9.95 -2.62
CA PHE A 33 18.75 -9.37 -3.95
C PHE A 33 19.91 -8.44 -4.35
N ALA A 34 20.43 -7.65 -3.41
CA ALA A 34 21.59 -6.77 -3.63
C ALA A 34 22.91 -7.52 -3.91
N GLN A 35 23.03 -8.78 -3.47
CA GLN A 35 24.21 -9.62 -3.67
C GLN A 35 24.19 -10.41 -5.00
N LEU A 36 23.05 -10.44 -5.70
CA LEU A 36 22.92 -11.07 -7.00
C LEU A 36 23.49 -10.18 -8.12
N ASN A 37 23.95 -10.81 -9.21
CA ASN A 37 24.31 -10.10 -10.43
C ASN A 37 23.04 -9.54 -11.09
N GLN A 38 22.76 -8.28 -10.82
CA GLN A 38 21.59 -7.56 -11.30
C GLN A 38 21.82 -7.07 -12.74
N PRO A 39 20.85 -7.24 -13.66
CA PRO A 39 20.89 -6.57 -14.95
C PRO A 39 20.84 -5.03 -14.76
N PRO A 40 21.36 -4.23 -15.70
CA PRO A 40 21.47 -2.77 -15.55
C PRO A 40 20.12 -2.03 -15.46
N LEU A 41 19.00 -2.70 -15.78
CA LEU A 41 17.64 -2.17 -15.64
C LEU A 41 16.97 -2.55 -14.29
N SER A 42 17.72 -3.12 -13.35
CA SER A 42 17.17 -3.51 -12.06
C SER A 42 16.81 -2.29 -11.23
N PRO A 43 15.62 -2.27 -10.61
CA PRO A 43 15.23 -1.16 -9.76
C PRO A 43 16.15 -1.09 -8.52
N PRO A 44 16.59 0.12 -8.11
CA PRO A 44 17.32 0.29 -6.87
C PRO A 44 16.51 -0.21 -5.65
N GLY A 45 17.17 -0.75 -4.63
CA GLY A 45 16.50 -1.28 -3.43
C GLY A 45 15.57 -0.28 -2.73
N TRP A 46 15.92 1.02 -2.74
CA TRP A 46 15.09 2.08 -2.16
C TRP A 46 13.79 2.33 -2.94
N LEU A 47 13.70 1.91 -4.21
CA LEU A 47 12.51 2.12 -5.03
C LEU A 47 11.35 1.23 -4.57
N PHE A 48 11.65 0.04 -4.03
CA PHE A 48 10.64 -0.88 -3.53
C PHE A 48 9.75 -0.25 -2.44
N PRO A 49 10.28 0.27 -1.30
CA PRO A 49 9.42 0.86 -0.29
C PRO A 49 8.65 2.07 -0.81
N VAL A 50 9.23 2.88 -1.71
CA VAL A 50 8.55 4.04 -2.32
C VAL A 50 7.33 3.62 -3.13
N VAL A 51 7.49 2.65 -4.04
CA VAL A 51 6.39 2.16 -4.87
C VAL A 51 5.29 1.53 -4.00
N TRP A 52 5.67 0.73 -3.00
CA TRP A 52 4.72 0.12 -2.08
C TRP A 52 3.94 1.15 -1.26
N THR A 53 4.60 2.19 -0.74
CA THR A 53 3.91 3.28 -0.04
C THR A 53 2.88 3.95 -0.93
N ILE A 54 3.22 4.23 -2.20
CA ILE A 54 2.28 4.83 -3.16
C ILE A 54 1.08 3.91 -3.38
N LEU A 55 1.32 2.61 -3.63
CA LEU A 55 0.25 1.64 -3.84
C LEU A 55 -0.67 1.51 -2.63
N TYR A 56 -0.12 1.39 -1.42
CA TYR A 56 -0.92 1.32 -0.19
C TYR A 56 -1.71 2.60 0.07
N THR A 57 -1.13 3.76 -0.24
CA THR A 57 -1.82 5.05 -0.17
C THR A 57 -2.99 5.10 -1.16
N LEU A 58 -2.77 4.68 -2.41
CA LEU A 58 -3.81 4.63 -3.44
C LEU A 58 -4.92 3.63 -3.11
N MET A 59 -4.58 2.48 -2.51
CA MET A 59 -5.56 1.50 -2.02
C MET A 59 -6.44 2.11 -0.91
N GLY A 60 -5.82 2.77 0.07
CA GLY A 60 -6.56 3.43 1.16
C GLY A 60 -7.46 4.56 0.67
N ILE A 61 -6.99 5.37 -0.29
CA ILE A 61 -7.78 6.42 -0.94
C ILE A 61 -8.96 5.81 -1.71
N SER A 62 -8.72 4.75 -2.49
CA SER A 62 -9.77 4.07 -3.25
C SER A 62 -10.86 3.50 -2.35
N SER A 63 -10.47 2.83 -1.26
CA SER A 63 -11.42 2.31 -0.26
C SER A 63 -12.25 3.42 0.40
N TYR A 64 -11.63 4.56 0.72
CA TYR A 64 -12.32 5.73 1.26
C TYR A 64 -13.33 6.33 0.25
N LEU A 65 -12.94 6.45 -1.01
CA LEU A 65 -13.83 6.95 -2.07
C LEU A 65 -15.04 6.03 -2.27
N ILE A 66 -14.85 4.71 -2.24
CA ILE A 66 -15.94 3.72 -2.34
C ILE A 66 -16.88 3.83 -1.14
N GLN A 67 -16.36 3.96 0.08
CA GLN A 67 -17.18 4.17 1.29
C GLN A 67 -18.05 5.43 1.20
N GLN A 68 -17.51 6.50 0.61
CA GLN A 68 -18.23 7.77 0.48
C GLN A 68 -19.19 7.80 -0.71
N SER A 69 -19.08 6.86 -1.64
CA SER A 69 -19.99 6.73 -2.76
C SER A 69 -21.36 6.20 -2.32
N ASP A 70 -22.42 6.77 -2.89
CA ASP A 70 -23.81 6.30 -2.68
C ASP A 70 -24.16 5.13 -3.63
N SER A 71 -23.16 4.39 -4.10
CA SER A 71 -23.41 3.26 -5.00
C SER A 71 -24.09 2.11 -4.22
N PRO A 72 -25.12 1.46 -4.79
CA PRO A 72 -25.77 0.31 -4.16
C PRO A 72 -24.80 -0.86 -3.95
N ASP A 73 -23.74 -0.95 -4.76
CA ASP A 73 -22.75 -2.03 -4.75
C ASP A 73 -21.54 -1.76 -3.83
N LYS A 74 -21.54 -0.66 -3.07
CA LYS A 74 -20.40 -0.29 -2.22
C LYS A 74 -20.00 -1.39 -1.22
N ASN A 75 -20.97 -2.13 -0.67
CA ASN A 75 -20.70 -3.24 0.27
C ASN A 75 -20.09 -4.46 -0.43
N THR A 76 -20.31 -4.64 -1.73
CA THR A 76 -19.70 -5.70 -2.53
C THR A 76 -18.26 -5.34 -2.88
N ALA A 77 -17.98 -4.07 -3.14
CA ALA A 77 -16.64 -3.58 -3.47
C ALA A 77 -15.69 -3.43 -2.26
N LEU A 78 -16.23 -3.40 -1.03
CA LEU A 78 -15.47 -3.31 0.22
C LEU A 78 -15.24 -4.67 0.91
N ARG A 79 -15.82 -5.75 0.38
CA ARG A 79 -15.69 -7.13 0.87
C ARG A 79 -14.55 -7.86 0.17
#